data_AF-A0A2S2CSY6-F1
#
_entry.id   AF-A0A2S2CSY6-F1
#
_cell.length_a   1.000
_cell.length_b   1.000
_cell.length_c   1.000
_cell.angle_alpha   90.00
_cell.angle_beta   90.00
_cell.angle_gamma   90.00
#
_symmetry.space_group_name_H-M   'P 1'
#
loop_
_entity.id
_entity.type
_entity.pdbx_description
1 polymer ?
#
loop_
_entity_poly.entity_id
_entity_poly.type
_entity_poly.pdbx_seq_one_letter_code
_entity_poly.pdbx_strand_id
1 'polypeptide(L)'
;MKLRRKSAPPLLLSGGAVLQLDGAIDLLGDAMVHAETVGALIDGVDAGAAPTPLPLAEVMESSCRACPVAARSGAGCRCLQVDRLRMDGAESLSPVLLRPGQPPAVAGEQPRGLWQAFAAVRAARARQVRRAA
;
A
#
# COMPACT_ATOMS: atom_id res chain seq x y z
N MET A 1 -1.26 10.90 1.41
CA MET A 1 -0.48 9.64 1.57
C MET A 1 0.60 9.84 2.62
N LYS A 2 0.97 8.79 3.38
CA LYS A 2 2.03 8.84 4.40
C LYS A 2 2.97 7.64 4.23
N LEU A 3 4.22 7.91 3.90
CA LEU A 3 5.28 6.91 3.77
C LEU A 3 6.06 6.82 5.09
N ARG A 4 6.11 5.63 5.68
CA ARG A 4 6.84 5.37 6.94
C ARG A 4 8.07 4.52 6.65
N ARG A 5 9.22 4.94 7.19
CA ARG A 5 10.54 4.30 7.00
C ARG A 5 11.27 4.17 8.34
N LYS A 6 12.07 3.11 8.51
CA LYS A 6 12.90 2.90 9.72
C LYS A 6 13.78 4.13 9.98
N SER A 7 13.81 4.57 11.25
CA SER A 7 14.69 5.63 11.74
C SER A 7 14.53 6.98 11.02
N ALA A 8 13.40 7.21 10.36
CA ALA A 8 13.05 8.48 9.75
C ALA A 8 11.66 8.92 10.21
N PRO A 9 11.40 10.22 10.34
CA PRO A 9 10.04 10.72 10.53
C PRO A 9 9.17 10.30 9.33
N PRO A 10 7.84 10.11 9.54
CA PRO A 10 6.94 9.86 8.44
C PRO A 10 7.01 10.97 7.42
N LEU A 11 7.09 10.59 6.15
CA LEU A 11 7.02 11.53 5.05
C LEU A 11 5.55 11.66 4.63
N LEU A 12 5.02 12.87 4.77
CA LEU A 12 3.73 13.22 4.20
C LEU A 12 3.93 13.47 2.71
N LEU A 13 3.24 12.69 1.89
CA LEU A 13 3.25 12.82 0.45
C LEU A 13 1.96 13.53 0.04
N SER A 14 2.11 14.74 -0.49
CA SER A 14 1.00 15.42 -1.16
C SER A 14 0.75 14.73 -2.50
N GLY A 15 -0.47 14.24 -2.72
CA GLY A 15 -0.82 13.44 -3.90
C GLY A 15 -1.27 12.02 -3.62
N GLY A 16 -1.30 11.21 -4.68
CA GLY A 16 -2.00 9.93 -4.72
C GLY A 16 -1.38 8.92 -5.69
N ALA A 17 -1.95 7.71 -5.69
CA ALA A 17 -1.64 6.66 -6.64
C ALA A 17 -2.93 6.15 -7.28
N VAL A 18 -2.96 6.04 -8.60
CA VAL A 18 -4.01 5.36 -9.35
C VAL A 18 -3.45 4.01 -9.78
N LEU A 19 -4.13 2.95 -9.37
CA LEU A 19 -3.77 1.59 -9.70
C LEU A 19 -4.68 1.11 -10.84
N GLN A 20 -4.10 0.84 -12.00
CA GLN A 20 -4.81 0.37 -13.18
C GLN A 20 -4.85 -1.15 -13.23
N LEU A 21 -5.95 -1.73 -13.72
CA LEU A 21 -6.14 -3.18 -13.81
C LEU A 21 -5.12 -3.89 -14.68
N ASP A 22 -4.49 -3.18 -15.61
CA ASP A 22 -3.42 -3.71 -16.45
C ASP A 22 -2.09 -3.85 -15.70
N GLY A 23 -1.98 -3.32 -14.48
CA GLY A 23 -0.81 -3.34 -13.63
C GLY A 23 -0.05 -2.00 -13.58
N ALA A 24 -0.46 -1.00 -14.36
CA ALA A 24 0.14 0.33 -14.31
C ALA A 24 -0.17 1.05 -12.98
N ILE A 25 0.78 1.88 -12.54
CA ILE A 25 0.67 2.70 -11.34
C ILE A 25 0.97 4.14 -11.76
N ASP A 26 -0.05 4.99 -11.76
CA ASP A 26 0.13 6.42 -11.99
C ASP A 26 0.25 7.12 -10.64
N LEU A 27 1.39 7.78 -10.43
CA LEU A 27 1.64 8.55 -9.21
C LEU A 27 1.47 10.03 -9.51
N LEU A 28 0.88 10.73 -8.55
CA LEU A 28 0.53 12.14 -8.66
C LEU A 28 1.20 12.92 -7.53
N GLY A 29 1.61 14.16 -7.81
CA GLY A 29 2.26 15.04 -6.84
C GLY A 29 3.60 14.52 -6.35
N ASP A 30 3.90 14.74 -5.07
CA ASP A 30 5.18 14.36 -4.44
C ASP A 30 5.39 12.84 -4.39
N ALA A 31 4.32 12.06 -4.55
CA ALA A 31 4.42 10.61 -4.61
C ALA A 31 5.30 10.13 -5.78
N MET A 32 5.40 10.90 -6.87
CA MET A 32 6.25 10.58 -8.02
C MET A 32 7.74 10.50 -7.64
N VAL A 33 8.21 11.36 -6.73
CA VAL A 33 9.61 11.35 -6.26
C VAL A 33 9.94 10.04 -5.52
N HIS A 34 8.91 9.34 -5.06
CA HIS A 34 9.02 8.08 -4.33
C HIS A 34 8.46 6.89 -5.12
N ALA A 35 8.40 6.99 -6.45
CA ALA A 35 7.72 6.02 -7.30
C ALA A 35 8.18 4.58 -7.12
N GLU A 36 9.49 4.37 -7.12
CA GLU A 36 10.07 3.04 -6.92
C GLU A 36 9.70 2.46 -5.55
N THR A 37 9.73 3.29 -4.50
CA THR A 37 9.40 2.84 -3.14
C THR A 37 7.92 2.52 -3.00
N VAL A 38 7.04 3.36 -3.56
CA VAL A 38 5.59 3.13 -3.54
C VAL A 38 5.23 1.88 -4.34
N GLY A 39 5.81 1.72 -5.54
CA GLY A 39 5.63 0.53 -6.37
C GLY A 39 6.10 -0.75 -5.67
N ALA A 40 7.29 -0.74 -5.08
CA ALA A 40 7.82 -1.88 -4.34
C ALA A 40 6.97 -2.25 -3.11
N LEU A 41 6.37 -1.26 -2.43
CA LEU A 41 5.44 -1.51 -1.33
C LEU A 41 4.17 -2.19 -1.82
N ILE A 42 3.58 -1.69 -2.91
CA ILE A 42 2.40 -2.30 -3.54
C ILE A 42 2.71 -3.75 -3.97
N ASP A 43 3.86 -3.97 -4.60
CA ASP A 43 4.34 -5.31 -5.00
C ASP A 43 4.69 -6.22 -3.82
N GLY A 44 4.89 -5.66 -2.63
CA GLY A 44 5.21 -6.43 -1.45
C GLY A 44 3.97 -7.00 -0.75
N VAL A 45 2.79 -6.41 -0.93
CA VAL A 45 1.59 -6.72 -0.13
C VAL A 45 1.08 -8.14 -0.39
N ASP A 46 0.75 -8.89 0.66
CA ASP A 46 0.06 -10.17 0.49
C ASP A 46 -1.41 -9.93 0.11
N ALA A 47 -1.68 -9.93 -1.20
CA ALA A 47 -3.03 -9.76 -1.74
C ALA A 47 -3.82 -11.09 -1.79
N GLY A 48 -3.22 -12.22 -1.39
CA GLY A 48 -3.90 -13.52 -1.36
C GLY A 48 -4.66 -13.78 -0.05
N ALA A 49 -4.37 -13.00 0.98
CA ALA A 49 -4.99 -13.11 2.29
C ALA A 49 -6.06 -12.02 2.51
N ALA A 50 -7.02 -12.33 3.40
CA ALA A 50 -8.05 -11.38 3.77
C ALA A 50 -7.45 -10.14 4.47
N PRO A 51 -7.94 -8.93 4.18
CA PRO A 51 -7.43 -7.73 4.81
C PRO A 51 -7.74 -7.70 6.31
N THR A 52 -6.79 -7.21 7.08
CA THR A 52 -6.89 -7.16 8.54
C THR A 52 -7.49 -5.83 9.01
N PRO A 53 -8.21 -5.79 10.15
CA PRO A 53 -8.59 -4.52 10.76
C PRO A 53 -7.36 -3.67 11.11
N LEU A 54 -7.42 -2.37 10.85
CA LEU A 54 -6.43 -1.37 11.28
C LEU A 54 -7.04 -0.52 12.40
N PRO A 55 -6.54 -0.63 13.65
CA PRO A 55 -7.01 0.20 14.75
C PRO A 55 -6.79 1.70 14.48
N LEU A 56 -7.74 2.55 14.86
CA LEU A 56 -7.65 4.00 14.65
C LEU A 56 -6.40 4.60 15.31
N ALA A 57 -6.01 4.09 16.48
CA ALA A 57 -4.77 4.50 17.16
C ALA A 57 -3.52 4.30 16.28
N GLU A 58 -3.49 3.24 15.47
CA GLU A 58 -2.37 2.96 14.56
C GLU A 58 -2.35 3.90 13.34
N VAL A 59 -3.53 4.31 12.86
CA VAL A 59 -3.65 5.34 11.81
C VAL A 59 -3.04 6.65 12.27
N MET A 60 -3.34 7.06 13.51
CA MET A 60 -2.88 8.32 14.10
C MET A 60 -1.42 8.28 14.57
N GLU A 61 -0.85 7.09 14.77
CA GLU A 61 0.52 6.91 15.24
C GLU A 61 1.52 7.67 14.34
N SER A 62 2.35 8.52 14.93
CA SER A 62 3.38 9.26 14.22
C SER A 62 4.66 8.45 14.06
N SER A 63 4.83 7.36 14.80
CA SER A 63 6.00 6.48 14.69
C SER A 63 5.80 5.30 13.73
N CYS A 64 6.85 4.51 13.56
CA CYS A 64 6.83 3.24 12.84
C CYS A 64 6.12 2.10 13.60
N ARG A 65 5.56 2.33 14.79
CA ARG A 65 5.01 1.25 15.65
C ARG A 65 3.84 0.49 15.00
N ALA A 66 3.02 1.18 14.21
CA ALA A 66 1.95 0.58 13.39
C ALA A 66 2.46 -0.20 12.16
N CYS A 67 3.75 -0.07 11.84
CA CYS A 67 4.40 -0.78 10.75
C CYS A 67 5.11 -2.01 11.34
N PRO A 68 4.50 -3.20 11.32
CA PRO A 68 5.11 -4.38 11.90
C PRO A 68 6.48 -4.61 11.23
N VAL A 69 7.49 -4.89 12.07
CA VAL A 69 8.77 -5.39 11.58
C VAL A 69 8.48 -6.76 10.98
N ALA A 70 8.44 -6.87 9.65
CA ALA A 70 8.30 -8.15 9.00
C ALA A 70 9.55 -8.98 9.33
N ALA A 71 9.43 -9.96 10.22
CA ALA A 71 10.55 -10.77 10.71
C ALA A 71 11.32 -11.52 9.61
N ARG A 72 10.72 -11.71 8.42
CA ARG A 72 11.35 -12.34 7.25
C ARG A 72 12.02 -11.35 6.29
N SER A 73 11.73 -10.06 6.43
CA SER A 73 12.34 -8.99 5.64
C SER A 73 13.36 -8.30 6.55
N GLY A 74 14.60 -8.75 6.56
CA GLY A 74 15.68 -8.23 7.42
C GLY A 74 16.03 -6.72 7.26
N ALA A 75 15.15 -5.88 6.72
CA ALA A 75 15.43 -4.50 6.34
C ALA A 75 14.29 -3.53 6.71
N GLY A 76 14.02 -3.37 8.00
CA GLY A 76 13.38 -2.18 8.59
C GLY A 76 11.89 -1.91 8.30
N CYS A 77 11.28 -1.08 9.15
CA CYS A 77 9.94 -0.53 8.94
C CYS A 77 9.85 0.13 7.55
N ARG A 78 8.97 -0.39 6.68
CA ARG A 78 8.57 0.25 5.42
C ARG A 78 7.09 -0.02 5.19
N CYS A 79 6.28 1.01 5.36
CA CYS A 79 4.83 0.93 5.16
C CYS A 79 4.32 2.15 4.44
N LEU A 80 3.31 1.96 3.62
CA LEU A 80 2.57 3.04 2.99
C LEU A 80 1.17 3.10 3.58
N GLN A 81 0.86 4.19 4.26
CA GLN A 81 -0.51 4.52 4.59
C GLN A 81 -1.07 5.38 3.46
N VAL A 82 -2.19 4.95 2.91
CA VAL A 82 -2.96 5.73 1.94
C VAL A 82 -4.27 6.11 2.61
N ASP A 83 -4.61 7.40 2.56
CA ASP A 83 -5.84 7.91 3.17
C ASP A 83 -7.08 7.44 2.38
N ARG A 84 -6.86 7.13 1.09
CA ARG A 84 -7.84 6.63 0.13
C ARG A 84 -7.13 5.80 -0.93
N LEU A 85 -7.70 4.64 -1.28
CA LEU A 85 -7.22 3.75 -2.32
C LEU A 85 -8.32 3.57 -3.35
N ARG A 86 -8.06 3.86 -4.63
CA ARG A 86 -9.05 3.73 -5.70
C ARG A 86 -8.56 2.80 -6.80
N MET A 87 -9.40 1.84 -7.18
CA MET A 87 -9.16 0.84 -8.22
C MET A 87 -10.47 0.50 -8.91
N ASP A 88 -10.53 0.64 -10.23
CA ASP A 88 -11.65 0.14 -11.05
C ASP A 88 -13.06 0.50 -10.51
N GLY A 89 -13.27 1.77 -10.19
CA GLY A 89 -14.55 2.26 -9.63
C GLY A 89 -14.80 1.89 -8.16
N ALA A 90 -13.98 1.03 -7.54
CA ALA A 90 -13.97 0.78 -6.11
C ALA A 90 -13.01 1.74 -5.39
N GLU A 91 -13.42 2.23 -4.23
CA GLU A 91 -12.65 3.20 -3.45
C GLU A 91 -12.72 2.89 -1.96
N SER A 92 -11.58 2.90 -1.28
CA SER A 92 -11.55 2.83 0.19
C SER A 92 -12.09 4.13 0.76
N LEU A 93 -13.11 4.01 1.61
CA LEU A 93 -13.67 5.14 2.35
C LEU A 93 -12.85 5.45 3.61
N SER A 94 -11.85 4.63 3.89
CA SER A 94 -11.01 4.72 5.06
C SER A 94 -9.53 4.48 4.75
N PRO A 95 -8.64 4.90 5.67
CA PRO A 95 -7.21 4.67 5.54
C PRO A 95 -6.86 3.20 5.42
N VAL A 96 -5.92 2.93 4.52
CA VAL A 96 -5.35 1.61 4.28
C VAL A 96 -3.86 1.65 4.58
N LEU A 97 -3.35 0.62 5.26
CA LEU A 97 -1.92 0.41 5.48
C LEU A 97 -1.43 -0.76 4.63
N LEU A 98 -0.51 -0.47 3.72
CA LEU A 98 0.15 -1.43 2.85
C LEU A 98 1.53 -1.78 3.40
N ARG A 99 1.79 -3.09 3.48
CA ARG A 99 2.93 -3.68 4.19
C ARG A 99 3.48 -4.87 3.40
N PRO A 100 4.79 -4.93 3.16
CA PRO A 100 5.39 -6.10 2.51
C PRO A 100 5.14 -7.39 3.31
N GLY A 101 4.72 -8.44 2.62
CA GLY A 101 4.47 -9.78 3.16
C GLY A 101 3.29 -9.88 4.12
N GLN A 102 2.43 -8.87 4.17
CA GLN A 102 1.27 -8.82 5.06
C GLN A 102 0.02 -8.44 4.26
N PRO A 103 -1.17 -8.89 4.70
CA PRO A 103 -2.41 -8.43 4.11
C PRO A 103 -2.57 -6.92 4.30
N PRO A 104 -3.30 -6.24 3.40
CA PRO A 104 -3.70 -4.85 3.61
C PRO A 104 -4.40 -4.69 4.96
N ALA A 105 -4.09 -3.63 5.69
CA ALA A 105 -4.84 -3.27 6.89
C ALA A 105 -5.82 -2.14 6.59
N VAL A 106 -7.06 -2.22 7.05
CA VAL A 106 -8.13 -1.26 6.72
C VAL A 106 -8.79 -0.72 7.98
N ALA A 107 -8.90 0.60 8.08
CA ALA A 107 -9.54 1.24 9.21
C ALA A 107 -11.07 1.27 9.01
N GLY A 108 -11.80 0.27 9.49
CA GLY A 108 -13.26 0.24 9.35
C GLY A 108 -13.73 -0.59 8.16
N GLU A 109 -14.86 -0.21 7.56
CA GLU A 109 -15.55 -1.07 6.59
C GLU A 109 -14.80 -1.16 5.26
N GLN A 110 -14.80 -2.37 4.69
CA GLN A 110 -14.11 -2.67 3.44
C GLN A 110 -15.08 -2.58 2.26
N PRO A 111 -14.78 -1.78 1.22
CA PRO A 111 -15.60 -1.74 0.02
C PRO A 111 -15.56 -3.11 -0.67
N ARG A 112 -16.72 -3.60 -1.11
CA ARG A 112 -16.81 -4.85 -1.89
C ARG A 112 -15.97 -4.73 -3.16
N GLY A 113 -15.23 -5.79 -3.49
CA GLY A 113 -14.45 -5.87 -4.72
C GLY A 113 -13.10 -5.15 -4.70
N LEU A 114 -12.84 -4.24 -3.75
CA LEU A 114 -11.58 -3.48 -3.70
C LEU A 114 -10.35 -4.40 -3.66
N TRP A 115 -10.37 -5.44 -2.82
CA TRP A 115 -9.22 -6.33 -2.65
C TRP A 115 -9.06 -7.35 -3.77
N GLN A 116 -10.17 -7.71 -4.42
CA GLN A 116 -10.14 -8.51 -5.65
C GLN A 116 -9.50 -7.71 -6.79
N ALA A 117 -9.89 -6.44 -6.93
CA ALA A 117 -9.25 -5.53 -7.88
C ALA A 117 -7.76 -5.33 -7.54
N PHE A 118 -7.41 -5.11 -6.27
CA PHE A 118 -6.01 -4.99 -5.83
C PHE A 118 -5.17 -6.22 -6.18
N ALA A 119 -5.71 -7.42 -5.93
CA ALA A 119 -5.07 -8.67 -6.30
C ALA A 119 -4.89 -8.81 -7.82
N ALA A 120 -5.88 -8.38 -8.61
CA ALA A 120 -5.82 -8.39 -10.07
C ALA A 120 -4.74 -7.45 -10.61
N VAL A 121 -4.69 -6.20 -10.12
CA VAL A 121 -3.62 -5.22 -10.44
C VAL A 121 -2.26 -5.82 -10.15
N ARG A 122 -2.08 -6.37 -8.95
CA ARG A 122 -0.84 -7.01 -8.50
C ARG A 122 -0.41 -8.16 -9.41
N ALA A 123 -1.35 -9.03 -9.78
CA ALA A 123 -1.08 -10.13 -10.68
C ALA A 123 -0.70 -9.65 -12.09
N ALA A 124 -1.37 -8.62 -12.60
CA ALA A 124 -1.05 -8.02 -13.89
C ALA A 124 0.35 -7.38 -13.91
N ARG A 125 0.67 -6.64 -12.86
CA ARG A 125 1.97 -6.00 -12.67
C ARG A 125 3.11 -7.03 -12.56
N ALA A 126 2.90 -8.13 -11.83
CA ALA A 126 3.87 -9.22 -11.75
C ALA A 126 4.14 -9.87 -13.13
N ARG A 127 3.13 -9.95 -14.01
CA ARG A 127 3.31 -10.45 -15.39
C ARG A 127 4.10 -9.47 -16.25
N GLN A 128 3.87 -8.16 -16.10
CA GLN A 128 4.62 -7.13 -16.84
C GLN A 128 6.10 -7.14 -16.47
N VAL A 129 6.42 -7.17 -15.17
CA VAL A 129 7.82 -7.22 -14.69
C VAL A 129 8.55 -8.45 -15.23
N ARG A 130 7.89 -9.62 -15.26
CA ARG A 130 8.46 -10.85 -15.84
C ARG A 130 8.69 -10.79 -17.35
N ARG A 131 7.93 -9.97 -18.09
CA ARG A 131 8.12 -9.80 -19.55
C ARG A 131 9.25 -8.83 -19.89
N ALA A 132 9.63 -7.98 -18.94
CA ALA A 132 10.67 -6.97 -19.10
C ALA A 132 12.05 -7.41 -18.59
N ALA A 133 12.15 -8.60 -17.98
CA ALA A 133 13.37 -9.21 -17.45
C ALA A 133 13.84 -10.36 -18.36
#